data_AF-A0A8B6D5W2-F1
#
_entry.id   AF-A0A8B6D5W2-F1
#
_cell.length_a   1.000
_cell.length_b   1.000
_cell.length_c   1.000
_cell.angle_alpha   90.00
_cell.angle_beta   90.00
_cell.angle_gamma   90.00
#
_symmetry.space_group_name_H-M   'P 1'
#
loop_
_entity.id
_entity.type
_entity.pdbx_description
1 polymer ?
#
loop_
_entity_poly.entity_id
_entity_poly.type
_entity_poly.pdbx_seq_one_letter_code
_entity_poly.pdbx_strand_id
1 'polypeptide(L)'
;MSDRAATEIVFNQLLKDYREKLLKEHVEKYDDLPDVEKDILSRMYNFFCGLHLTVNIADVINKVFMQTKNIEDFDSDFSHEKAEVKSEGHVSKLNGLLRAVLKSIKVPEIITGFRALGIFNKFITTPLLKVLENKSTHIFDMNQRYQTLVTYLENVSVDLERTQELLTGEYVPFPDIAIKKDDVWASLVHSENDAPCAALLVEMCSSVCKALKDKVADHLEDGQFSGNHETDREQFSSVLPHNKLPERVFGQLDWLLRHRPNASKIANEAHIMYNMNRTANWLQQKDDEKVEELISWSKKNLKSMKETEKLRIQELDSKLRQISIDKENRTKALAAKSKERKESLTQEIVKLGFWDKKGVVNAKLKKLKTQTAKRNALKTQINFRNYVLEQKADIKYFRVTKYQRQTVTINQLKTNLLTLISMTTNNCESRENRSEE
;
A
#
# COMPACT_ATOMS: atom_id res chain seq x y z
N MET A 1 -10.18 -12.14 6.52
CA MET A 1 -10.30 -11.25 5.35
C MET A 1 -8.94 -10.60 5.09
N SER A 2 -8.03 -11.23 4.34
CA SER A 2 -6.59 -10.86 4.40
C SER A 2 -5.88 -10.60 3.07
N ASP A 3 -6.58 -10.21 1.99
CA ASP A 3 -5.92 -9.95 0.69
C ASP A 3 -6.32 -8.64 -0.02
N ARG A 4 -7.16 -7.83 0.63
CA ARG A 4 -7.66 -6.56 0.05
C ARG A 4 -6.59 -5.46 0.04
N ALA A 5 -5.69 -5.43 1.02
CA ALA A 5 -4.63 -4.43 1.12
C ALA A 5 -3.55 -4.60 0.02
N ALA A 6 -3.13 -5.83 -0.29
CA ALA A 6 -2.17 -6.08 -1.37
C ALA A 6 -2.77 -5.74 -2.74
N THR A 7 -4.05 -6.07 -2.95
CA THR A 7 -4.79 -5.75 -4.17
C THR A 7 -4.91 -4.23 -4.38
N GLU A 8 -5.17 -3.46 -3.32
CA GLU A 8 -5.25 -1.99 -3.39
C GLU A 8 -3.89 -1.34 -3.66
N ILE A 9 -2.81 -1.84 -3.06
CA ILE A 9 -1.45 -1.33 -3.35
C ILE A 9 -1.12 -1.52 -4.83
N VAL A 10 -1.38 -2.71 -5.37
CA VAL A 10 -1.18 -3.01 -6.81
C VAL A 10 -2.12 -2.15 -7.66
N PHE A 11 -3.34 -1.91 -7.21
CA PHE A 11 -4.31 -1.07 -7.91
C PHE A 11 -3.86 0.40 -7.96
N ASN A 12 -3.46 0.99 -6.84
CA ASN A 12 -2.90 2.33 -6.76
C ASN A 12 -1.68 2.48 -7.66
N GLN A 13 -0.84 1.45 -7.75
CA GLN A 13 0.26 1.43 -8.71
C GLN A 13 -0.22 1.43 -10.17
N LEU A 14 -1.21 0.59 -10.52
CA LEU A 14 -1.75 0.53 -11.87
C LEU A 14 -2.41 1.84 -12.31
N LEU A 15 -3.10 2.54 -11.40
CA LEU A 15 -3.68 3.84 -11.69
C LEU A 15 -2.64 4.93 -11.81
N LYS A 16 -1.61 4.89 -10.96
CA LYS A 16 -0.47 5.78 -11.09
C LYS A 16 0.13 5.63 -12.48
N ASP A 17 0.41 4.40 -12.91
CA ASP A 17 0.95 4.10 -14.23
C ASP A 17 0.01 4.53 -15.38
N TYR A 18 -1.30 4.39 -15.20
CA TYR A 18 -2.30 4.85 -16.17
C TYR A 18 -2.37 6.38 -16.25
N ARG A 19 -2.33 7.07 -15.11
CA ARG A 19 -2.32 8.53 -15.02
C ARG A 19 -1.06 9.12 -15.60
N GLU A 20 0.11 8.53 -15.35
CA GLU A 20 1.37 8.99 -15.97
C GLU A 20 1.31 8.97 -17.50
N LYS A 21 0.53 8.05 -18.09
CA LYS A 21 0.29 8.04 -19.54
C LYS A 21 -0.67 9.14 -19.97
N LEU A 22 -1.80 9.30 -19.27
CA LEU A 22 -2.80 10.32 -19.63
C LEU A 22 -2.33 11.76 -19.37
N LEU A 23 -1.65 12.00 -18.26
CA LEU A 23 -1.19 13.34 -17.86
C LEU A 23 -0.19 13.90 -18.87
N LYS A 24 0.66 13.06 -19.47
CA LYS A 24 1.54 13.44 -20.58
C LYS A 24 0.77 13.93 -21.81
N GLU A 25 -0.42 13.40 -22.04
CA GLU A 25 -1.23 13.73 -23.20
C GLU A 25 -2.14 14.96 -22.97
N HIS A 26 -2.51 15.25 -21.71
CA HIS A 26 -3.57 16.20 -21.39
C HIS A 26 -3.13 17.37 -20.50
N VAL A 27 -1.98 17.30 -19.85
CA VAL A 27 -1.41 18.41 -19.08
C VAL A 27 -0.38 19.12 -19.95
N GLU A 28 -0.65 20.38 -20.25
CA GLU A 28 0.23 21.21 -21.06
C GLU A 28 1.59 21.35 -20.38
N LYS A 29 2.68 21.11 -21.12
CA LYS A 29 4.06 21.13 -20.60
C LYS A 29 4.31 20.17 -19.42
N TYR A 30 3.60 19.04 -19.36
CA TYR A 30 3.82 18.02 -18.31
C TYR A 30 5.29 17.60 -18.21
N ASP A 31 6.00 17.46 -19.32
CA ASP A 31 7.42 17.09 -19.33
C ASP A 31 8.35 18.15 -18.74
N ASP A 32 7.90 19.41 -18.65
CA ASP A 32 8.66 20.52 -18.05
C ASP A 32 8.45 20.62 -16.53
N LEU A 33 7.46 19.90 -15.97
CA LEU A 33 7.21 19.90 -14.53
C LEU A 33 8.37 19.24 -13.76
N PRO A 34 8.69 19.73 -12.55
CA PRO A 34 9.61 19.05 -11.63
C PRO A 34 9.19 17.61 -11.36
N ASP A 35 10.15 16.71 -11.19
CA ASP A 35 9.87 15.28 -10.92
C ASP A 35 8.99 15.08 -9.68
N VAL A 36 9.09 15.97 -8.70
CA VAL A 36 8.24 15.98 -7.49
C VAL A 36 6.78 16.27 -7.86
N GLU A 37 6.52 17.28 -8.70
CA GLU A 37 5.15 17.62 -9.13
C GLU A 37 4.56 16.56 -10.06
N LYS A 38 5.36 15.99 -10.96
CA LYS A 38 4.94 14.86 -11.81
C LYS A 38 4.51 13.66 -10.99
N ASP A 39 5.26 13.37 -9.94
CA ASP A 39 5.02 12.26 -9.02
C ASP A 39 3.82 12.53 -8.09
N ILE A 40 3.60 13.78 -7.69
CA ILE A 40 2.37 14.20 -7.00
C ILE A 40 1.15 14.01 -7.91
N LEU A 41 1.21 14.51 -9.15
CA LEU A 41 0.13 14.39 -10.12
C LEU A 41 -0.17 12.93 -10.49
N SER A 42 0.85 12.07 -10.57
CA SER A 42 0.63 10.66 -10.87
C SER A 42 0.05 9.87 -9.69
N ARG A 43 0.40 10.24 -8.46
CA ARG A 43 -0.20 9.69 -7.23
C ARG A 43 -1.52 10.36 -6.84
N MET A 44 -1.94 11.40 -7.56
CA MET A 44 -3.19 12.11 -7.32
C MET A 44 -4.34 11.10 -7.38
N TYR A 45 -5.11 11.00 -6.30
CA TYR A 45 -6.12 9.94 -6.13
C TYR A 45 -5.57 8.51 -6.11
N ASN A 46 -4.39 8.29 -5.52
CA ASN A 46 -4.15 7.02 -4.84
C ASN A 46 -5.35 6.80 -3.94
N PHE A 47 -6.06 5.68 -4.16
CA PHE A 47 -7.28 5.40 -3.46
C PHE A 47 -6.95 5.23 -1.99
N PHE A 48 -7.41 6.19 -1.21
CA PHE A 48 -7.61 6.04 0.22
C PHE A 48 -9.03 5.51 0.39
N CYS A 49 -9.16 4.21 0.65
CA CYS A 49 -10.47 3.68 1.00
C CYS A 49 -10.87 4.13 2.41
N GLY A 50 -11.96 4.90 2.53
CA GLY A 50 -12.58 5.17 3.83
C GLY A 50 -12.97 3.87 4.58
N LEU A 51 -13.23 2.78 3.85
CA LEU A 51 -13.41 1.46 4.44
C LEU A 51 -12.08 0.87 4.93
N HIS A 52 -10.94 1.07 4.26
CA HIS A 52 -9.64 0.65 4.80
C HIS A 52 -9.24 1.45 6.02
N LEU A 53 -9.58 2.73 6.11
CA LEU A 53 -9.40 3.46 7.37
C LEU A 53 -10.21 2.80 8.48
N THR A 54 -11.49 2.48 8.22
CA THR A 54 -12.36 1.80 9.18
C THR A 54 -11.90 0.37 9.50
N VAL A 55 -11.38 -0.37 8.53
CA VAL A 55 -10.82 -1.72 8.69
C VAL A 55 -9.51 -1.67 9.48
N ASN A 56 -8.62 -0.72 9.19
CA ASN A 56 -7.40 -0.52 9.97
C ASN A 56 -7.73 -0.15 11.42
N ILE A 57 -8.73 0.73 11.63
CA ILE A 57 -9.27 1.03 12.96
C ILE A 57 -9.75 -0.27 13.63
N ALA A 58 -10.53 -1.10 12.92
CA ALA A 58 -11.00 -2.38 13.45
C ALA A 58 -9.86 -3.37 13.77
N ASP A 59 -8.84 -3.46 12.93
CA ASP A 59 -7.67 -4.32 13.14
C ASP A 59 -6.84 -3.87 14.34
N VAL A 60 -6.66 -2.56 14.50
CA VAL A 60 -5.98 -1.97 15.67
C VAL A 60 -6.77 -2.26 16.94
N ILE A 61 -8.09 -2.03 16.91
CA ILE A 61 -8.96 -2.32 18.04
C ILE A 61 -8.95 -3.82 18.37
N ASN A 62 -8.96 -4.70 17.38
CA ASN A 62 -8.89 -6.15 17.60
C ASN A 62 -7.57 -6.52 18.28
N LYS A 63 -6.44 -5.94 17.87
CA LYS A 63 -5.14 -6.16 18.53
C LYS A 63 -5.15 -5.68 19.98
N VAL A 64 -5.68 -4.48 20.24
CA VAL A 64 -5.85 -3.95 21.60
C VAL A 64 -6.68 -4.93 22.43
N PHE A 65 -7.83 -5.37 21.91
CA PHE A 65 -8.72 -6.29 22.60
C PHE A 65 -8.04 -7.63 22.97
N MET A 66 -7.27 -8.21 22.05
CA MET A 66 -6.52 -9.45 22.31
C MET A 66 -5.40 -9.24 23.33
N GLN A 67 -4.66 -8.13 23.24
CA GLN A 67 -3.54 -7.81 24.12
C GLN A 67 -3.98 -7.49 25.56
N THR A 68 -5.07 -6.73 25.74
CA THR A 68 -5.56 -6.35 27.07
C THR A 68 -6.13 -7.52 27.86
N LYS A 69 -6.40 -8.67 27.21
CA LYS A 69 -7.10 -9.79 27.84
C LYS A 69 -6.29 -11.08 27.93
N ASN A 70 -5.03 -11.11 27.47
CA ASN A 70 -4.23 -12.35 27.37
C ASN A 70 -5.05 -13.50 26.74
N ILE A 71 -5.94 -13.16 25.80
CA ILE A 71 -6.70 -14.16 25.06
C ILE A 71 -5.72 -14.63 23.98
N GLU A 72 -4.98 -15.69 24.29
CA GLU A 72 -4.30 -16.47 23.24
C GLU A 72 -5.35 -16.84 22.20
N ASP A 73 -4.95 -16.70 20.92
CA ASP A 73 -5.78 -16.86 19.73
C ASP A 73 -7.11 -17.60 19.99
N PHE A 74 -8.23 -16.91 19.77
CA PHE A 74 -9.55 -17.54 19.75
C PHE A 74 -9.63 -18.74 18.79
N ASP A 75 -8.61 -18.97 17.95
CA ASP A 75 -8.44 -20.12 17.04
C ASP A 75 -7.75 -21.35 17.67
N SER A 76 -6.97 -21.24 18.76
CA SER A 76 -6.13 -22.35 19.25
C SER A 76 -6.90 -23.37 20.11
N ASP A 77 -7.90 -22.93 20.87
CA ASP A 77 -8.70 -23.77 21.78
C ASP A 77 -9.77 -24.63 21.06
N PHE A 78 -9.96 -24.45 19.74
CA PHE A 78 -10.93 -25.23 18.96
C PHE A 78 -10.46 -26.63 18.57
N SER A 79 -9.24 -27.03 18.90
CA SER A 79 -8.63 -28.24 18.36
C SER A 79 -8.67 -29.50 19.26
N HIS A 80 -9.05 -29.44 20.55
CA HIS A 80 -8.82 -30.60 21.43
C HIS A 80 -9.90 -31.07 22.41
N GLU A 81 -11.09 -30.48 22.50
CA GLU A 81 -12.19 -31.14 23.23
C GLU A 81 -13.04 -32.02 22.30
N LYS A 82 -12.57 -33.25 22.07
CA LYS A 82 -13.46 -34.35 21.66
C LYS A 82 -14.45 -34.59 22.80
N ALA A 83 -15.58 -33.89 22.77
CA ALA A 83 -16.72 -34.23 23.60
C ALA A 83 -17.19 -35.64 23.22
N GLU A 84 -16.89 -36.62 24.06
CA GLU A 84 -17.57 -37.92 24.04
C GLU A 84 -19.06 -37.67 24.34
N VAL A 85 -19.86 -37.62 23.28
CA VAL A 85 -21.32 -37.55 23.40
C VAL A 85 -21.85 -38.97 23.56
N LYS A 86 -22.07 -39.39 24.82
CA LYS A 86 -23.01 -40.46 25.13
C LYS A 86 -24.41 -40.00 24.73
N SER A 87 -25.04 -40.81 23.89
CA SER A 87 -26.31 -40.55 23.23
C SER A 87 -27.50 -40.86 24.13
N GLU A 88 -28.16 -39.87 24.69
CA GLU A 88 -29.55 -39.98 25.12
C GLU A 88 -30.30 -38.67 24.84
N GLY A 89 -31.48 -38.78 24.23
CA GLY A 89 -32.53 -37.76 24.25
C GLY A 89 -32.49 -36.72 23.13
N HIS A 90 -33.43 -36.84 22.19
CA HIS A 90 -33.75 -35.87 21.14
C HIS A 90 -34.31 -34.54 21.71
N VAL A 91 -33.43 -33.67 22.21
CA VAL A 91 -33.65 -32.22 22.26
C VAL A 91 -32.37 -31.53 21.76
N SER A 92 -32.40 -31.12 20.49
CA SER A 92 -31.63 -30.01 19.92
C SER A 92 -30.13 -29.96 20.27
N LYS A 93 -29.30 -30.64 19.46
CA LYS A 93 -27.85 -30.38 19.37
C LYS A 93 -27.63 -28.95 18.87
N LEU A 94 -27.67 -27.96 19.77
CA LEU A 94 -27.14 -26.63 19.50
C LEU A 94 -25.71 -26.77 18.97
N ASN A 95 -25.46 -26.19 17.80
CA ASN A 95 -24.15 -26.12 17.13
C ASN A 95 -23.05 -25.79 18.14
N GLY A 96 -21.94 -26.54 18.11
CA GLY A 96 -20.81 -26.34 19.03
C GLY A 96 -20.30 -24.89 19.02
N LEU A 97 -20.33 -24.22 17.87
CA LEU A 97 -20.02 -22.80 17.73
C LEU A 97 -21.00 -21.92 18.52
N LEU A 98 -22.31 -22.19 18.47
CA LEU A 98 -23.32 -21.43 19.20
C LEU A 98 -23.18 -21.63 20.72
N ARG A 99 -22.77 -22.83 21.17
CA ARG A 99 -22.46 -23.08 22.59
C ARG A 99 -21.20 -22.34 23.03
N ALA A 100 -20.16 -22.33 22.21
CA ALA A 100 -18.94 -21.57 22.47
C ALA A 100 -19.24 -20.07 22.56
N VAL A 101 -19.97 -19.52 21.58
CA VAL A 101 -20.42 -18.12 21.60
C VAL A 101 -21.25 -17.81 22.85
N LEU A 102 -22.20 -18.68 23.22
CA LEU A 102 -22.99 -18.50 24.45
C LEU A 102 -22.12 -18.53 25.71
N LYS A 103 -21.07 -19.35 25.76
CA LYS A 103 -20.10 -19.39 26.86
C LYS A 103 -19.27 -18.11 26.90
N SER A 104 -18.80 -17.61 25.74
CA SER A 104 -18.05 -16.37 25.62
C SER A 104 -18.86 -15.13 25.98
N ILE A 105 -20.14 -15.05 25.60
CA ILE A 105 -21.01 -13.92 25.94
C ILE A 105 -21.29 -13.84 27.44
N LYS A 106 -21.08 -14.92 28.21
CA LYS A 106 -21.20 -14.90 29.67
C LYS A 106 -19.97 -14.35 30.39
N VAL A 107 -18.87 -14.11 29.66
CA VAL A 107 -17.63 -13.56 30.22
C VAL A 107 -17.76 -12.03 30.31
N PRO A 108 -17.74 -11.42 31.51
CA PRO A 108 -17.94 -9.97 31.69
C PRO A 108 -16.94 -9.12 30.89
N GLU A 109 -15.71 -9.60 30.73
CA GLU A 109 -14.66 -8.97 29.96
C GLU A 109 -15.01 -8.89 28.47
N ILE A 110 -15.63 -9.92 27.93
CA ILE A 110 -16.07 -9.99 26.53
C ILE A 110 -17.26 -9.06 26.30
N ILE A 111 -18.22 -9.03 27.23
CA ILE A 111 -19.34 -8.06 27.20
C ILE A 111 -18.81 -6.62 27.22
N THR A 112 -17.80 -6.35 28.05
CA THR A 112 -17.14 -5.04 28.13
C THR A 112 -16.45 -4.67 26.82
N GLY A 113 -15.79 -5.63 26.18
CA GLY A 113 -15.25 -5.49 24.83
C GLY A 113 -16.29 -5.11 23.79
N PHE A 114 -17.40 -5.86 23.73
CA PHE A 114 -18.48 -5.58 22.80
C PHE A 114 -19.14 -4.23 23.05
N ARG A 115 -19.26 -3.79 24.31
CA ARG A 115 -19.74 -2.45 24.64
C ARG A 115 -18.78 -1.38 24.13
N ALA A 116 -17.48 -1.48 24.43
CA ALA A 116 -16.48 -0.53 23.95
C ALA A 116 -16.46 -0.45 22.42
N LEU A 117 -16.52 -1.60 21.73
CA LEU A 117 -16.67 -1.68 20.28
C LEU A 117 -17.94 -1.00 19.78
N GLY A 118 -19.06 -1.22 20.45
CA GLY A 118 -20.34 -0.60 20.12
C GLY A 118 -20.30 0.92 20.26
N ILE A 119 -19.73 1.43 21.36
CA ILE A 119 -19.54 2.87 21.63
C ILE A 119 -18.65 3.49 20.56
N PHE A 120 -17.48 2.89 20.32
CA PHE A 120 -16.54 3.34 19.29
C PHE A 120 -17.21 3.36 17.91
N ASN A 121 -18.00 2.33 17.58
CA ASN A 121 -18.70 2.27 16.31
C ASN A 121 -19.80 3.34 16.19
N LYS A 122 -20.59 3.54 17.24
CA LYS A 122 -21.75 4.42 17.26
C LYS A 122 -21.36 5.89 17.22
N PHE A 123 -20.28 6.27 17.92
CA PHE A 123 -19.89 7.67 18.12
C PHE A 123 -18.71 8.10 17.26
N ILE A 124 -17.88 7.18 16.76
CA ILE A 124 -16.66 7.54 16.03
C ILE A 124 -16.73 7.05 14.57
N THR A 125 -16.73 5.74 14.33
CA THR A 125 -16.62 5.23 12.94
C THR A 125 -17.87 5.47 12.11
N THR A 126 -19.08 5.28 12.66
CA THR A 126 -20.33 5.53 11.92
C THR A 126 -20.47 7.00 11.55
N PRO A 127 -20.26 7.97 12.47
CA PRO A 127 -20.22 9.39 12.10
C PRO A 127 -19.15 9.71 11.06
N LEU A 128 -17.92 9.18 11.17
CA LEU A 128 -16.87 9.35 10.17
C LEU A 128 -17.31 8.86 8.78
N LEU A 129 -17.93 7.67 8.71
CA LEU A 129 -18.46 7.13 7.45
C LEU A 129 -19.57 8.03 6.87
N LYS A 130 -20.45 8.59 7.70
CA LYS A 130 -21.47 9.54 7.23
C LYS A 130 -20.85 10.81 6.66
N VAL A 131 -19.77 11.32 7.25
CA VAL A 131 -19.03 12.47 6.71
C VAL A 131 -18.45 12.12 5.34
N LEU A 132 -17.79 10.97 5.24
CA LEU A 132 -17.19 10.50 3.98
C LEU A 132 -18.23 10.24 2.89
N GLU A 133 -19.43 9.76 3.24
CA GLU A 133 -20.50 9.43 2.29
C GLU A 133 -21.40 10.62 1.93
N ASN A 134 -21.19 11.76 2.58
CA ASN A 134 -21.97 12.94 2.27
C ASN A 134 -21.57 13.50 0.89
N LYS A 135 -22.56 13.62 0.00
CA LYS A 135 -22.37 14.09 -1.38
C LYS A 135 -21.88 15.53 -1.46
N SER A 136 -22.11 16.34 -0.43
CA SER A 136 -21.65 17.73 -0.40
C SER A 136 -20.24 17.88 0.17
N THR A 137 -19.63 16.81 0.68
CA THR A 137 -18.31 16.87 1.30
C THR A 137 -17.23 16.80 0.23
N HIS A 138 -16.44 17.87 0.13
CA HIS A 138 -15.28 17.93 -0.74
C HIS A 138 -14.10 17.18 -0.10
N ILE A 139 -13.18 16.65 -0.91
CA ILE A 139 -12.00 15.93 -0.40
C ILE A 139 -11.16 16.79 0.58
N PHE A 140 -10.97 18.08 0.28
CA PHE A 140 -10.25 19.00 1.18
C PHE A 140 -11.00 19.35 2.47
N ASP A 141 -12.33 19.17 2.52
CA ASP A 141 -13.06 19.32 3.79
C ASP A 141 -12.67 18.22 4.79
N MET A 142 -12.18 17.08 4.29
CA MET A 142 -11.73 15.99 5.12
C MET A 142 -10.49 16.32 5.94
N ASN A 143 -9.65 17.27 5.51
CA ASN A 143 -8.47 17.69 6.27
C ASN A 143 -8.86 18.14 7.69
N GLN A 144 -9.83 19.05 7.78
CA GLN A 144 -10.34 19.53 9.06
C GLN A 144 -11.03 18.41 9.86
N ARG A 145 -11.75 17.50 9.18
CA ARG A 145 -12.44 16.37 9.83
C ARG A 145 -11.45 15.37 10.42
N TYR A 146 -10.36 15.07 9.70
CA TYR A 146 -9.31 14.19 10.19
C TYR A 146 -8.53 14.85 11.34
N GLN A 147 -8.20 16.13 11.25
CA GLN A 147 -7.57 16.85 12.35
C GLN A 147 -8.46 16.83 13.61
N THR A 148 -9.75 17.13 13.45
CA THR A 148 -10.73 17.07 14.55
C THR A 148 -10.77 15.68 15.19
N LEU A 149 -10.78 14.62 14.38
CA LEU A 149 -10.80 13.25 14.87
C LEU A 149 -9.51 12.88 15.60
N VAL A 150 -8.35 13.27 15.08
CA VAL A 150 -7.06 13.02 15.74
C VAL A 150 -7.02 13.70 17.11
N THR A 151 -7.31 15.01 17.16
CA THR A 151 -7.34 15.77 18.42
C THR A 151 -8.36 15.20 19.40
N TYR A 152 -9.53 14.80 18.92
CA TYR A 152 -10.56 14.15 19.75
C TYR A 152 -10.03 12.86 20.39
N LEU A 153 -9.42 11.97 19.59
CA LEU A 153 -8.90 10.69 20.09
C LEU A 153 -7.73 10.91 21.06
N GLU A 154 -6.89 11.92 20.85
CA GLU A 154 -5.84 12.31 21.79
C GLU A 154 -6.43 12.74 23.12
N ASN A 155 -7.41 13.64 23.11
CA ASN A 155 -8.07 14.13 24.31
C ASN A 155 -8.72 12.98 25.09
N VAL A 156 -9.47 12.10 24.41
CA VAL A 156 -10.07 10.92 25.06
C VAL A 156 -8.99 9.99 25.64
N SER A 157 -7.85 9.85 24.97
CA SER A 157 -6.80 8.94 25.45
C SER A 157 -6.02 9.45 26.69
N VAL A 158 -6.13 10.74 27.03
CA VAL A 158 -5.36 11.36 28.12
C VAL A 158 -6.27 11.87 29.23
N ASP A 159 -7.44 12.40 28.88
CA ASP A 159 -8.39 13.00 29.81
C ASP A 159 -9.49 11.99 30.18
N LEU A 160 -9.51 11.60 31.46
CA LEU A 160 -10.49 10.68 32.00
C LEU A 160 -11.90 11.27 31.94
N GLU A 161 -12.06 12.58 32.12
CA GLU A 161 -13.37 13.25 32.04
C GLU A 161 -13.95 13.10 30.64
N ARG A 162 -13.13 13.36 29.59
CA ARG A 162 -13.52 13.16 28.19
C ARG A 162 -13.86 11.72 27.86
N THR A 163 -13.18 10.76 28.49
CA THR A 163 -13.53 9.34 28.35
C THR A 163 -14.90 9.03 28.95
N GLN A 164 -15.23 9.60 30.11
CA GLN A 164 -16.55 9.43 30.72
C GLN A 164 -17.66 10.08 29.87
N GLU A 165 -17.41 11.28 29.34
CA GLU A 165 -18.34 11.94 28.43
C GLU A 165 -18.53 11.17 27.10
N LEU A 166 -17.51 10.43 26.64
CA LEU A 166 -17.65 9.52 25.49
C LEU A 166 -18.55 8.32 25.85
N LEU A 167 -18.46 7.77 27.07
CA LEU A 167 -19.34 6.68 27.53
C LEU A 167 -20.81 7.09 27.53
N THR A 168 -21.09 8.34 27.93
CA THR A 168 -22.45 8.91 27.94
C THR A 168 -22.92 9.39 26.55
N GLY A 169 -21.99 9.55 25.62
CA GLY A 169 -22.24 10.08 24.28
C GLY A 169 -22.40 11.61 24.25
N GLU A 170 -21.93 12.31 25.28
CA GLU A 170 -21.91 13.77 25.39
C GLU A 170 -20.72 14.39 24.66
N TYR A 171 -19.58 13.69 24.62
CA TYR A 171 -18.39 14.12 23.89
C TYR A 171 -18.18 13.29 22.63
N VAL A 172 -18.36 13.91 21.46
CA VAL A 172 -18.31 13.24 20.15
C VAL A 172 -17.47 14.04 19.14
N PRO A 173 -16.78 13.39 18.18
CA PRO A 173 -15.85 14.06 17.28
C PRO A 173 -16.55 14.95 16.23
N PHE A 174 -17.79 14.65 15.88
CA PHE A 174 -18.55 15.35 14.82
C PHE A 174 -19.94 15.76 15.31
N PRO A 175 -20.07 16.88 16.04
CA PRO A 175 -21.34 17.32 16.61
C PRO A 175 -22.43 17.64 15.58
N ASP A 176 -22.03 17.99 14.35
CA ASP A 176 -22.92 18.27 13.23
C ASP A 176 -23.55 17.00 12.62
N ILE A 177 -23.05 15.81 12.99
CA ILE A 177 -23.56 14.53 12.50
C ILE A 177 -24.49 13.91 13.54
N ALA A 178 -25.80 13.90 13.22
CA ALA A 178 -26.80 13.34 14.11
C ALA A 178 -26.55 11.84 14.41
N ILE A 179 -26.42 11.53 15.70
CA ILE A 179 -26.33 10.17 16.22
C ILE A 179 -27.76 9.67 16.52
N LYS A 180 -28.09 8.51 15.97
CA LYS A 180 -29.41 7.90 16.16
C LYS A 180 -29.51 7.31 17.57
N LYS A 181 -30.40 7.88 18.40
CA LYS A 181 -30.73 7.39 19.74
C LYS A 181 -31.77 6.26 19.66
N ASP A 182 -31.34 5.10 19.20
CA ASP A 182 -32.13 3.86 19.12
C ASP A 182 -31.84 2.93 20.32
N ASP A 183 -32.48 1.76 20.36
CA ASP A 183 -32.31 0.77 21.44
C ASP A 183 -30.84 0.36 21.63
N VAL A 184 -30.06 0.33 20.54
CA VAL A 184 -28.61 0.08 20.60
C VAL A 184 -27.90 1.20 21.34
N TRP A 185 -28.21 2.46 21.04
CA TRP A 185 -27.65 3.60 21.80
C TRP A 185 -27.98 3.48 23.29
N ALA A 186 -29.23 3.22 23.64
CA ALA A 186 -29.67 3.09 25.03
C ALA A 186 -28.92 1.96 25.76
N SER A 187 -28.68 0.82 25.09
CA SER A 187 -27.93 -0.31 25.65
C SER A 187 -26.43 -0.05 25.86
N LEU A 188 -25.86 0.91 25.12
CA LEU A 188 -24.42 1.23 25.20
C LEU A 188 -24.12 2.26 26.29
N VAL A 189 -25.02 3.22 26.50
CA VAL A 189 -24.84 4.35 27.42
C VAL A 189 -25.18 3.98 28.87
N HIS A 190 -26.02 2.97 29.09
CA HIS A 190 -26.42 2.52 30.43
C HIS A 190 -25.92 1.10 30.69
N SER A 191 -24.83 0.94 31.45
CA SER A 191 -24.34 -0.38 31.86
C SER A 191 -23.46 -0.32 33.12
N GLU A 192 -23.40 -1.41 33.87
CA GLU A 192 -22.69 -1.51 35.16
C GLU A 192 -21.15 -1.62 35.00
N ASN A 193 -20.65 -1.76 33.77
CA ASN A 193 -19.23 -1.98 33.47
C ASN A 193 -18.49 -0.72 32.96
N ASP A 194 -18.85 0.47 33.46
CA ASP A 194 -18.28 1.75 33.01
C ASP A 194 -16.77 1.84 33.21
N ALA A 195 -16.25 1.55 34.40
CA ALA A 195 -14.82 1.65 34.70
C ALA A 195 -13.94 0.77 33.77
N PRO A 196 -14.20 -0.54 33.60
CA PRO A 196 -13.41 -1.36 32.68
C PRO A 196 -13.66 -1.01 31.21
N CYS A 197 -14.85 -0.49 30.85
CA CYS A 197 -15.13 -0.01 29.49
C CYS A 197 -14.35 1.27 29.17
N ALA A 198 -14.28 2.22 30.11
CA ALA A 198 -13.49 3.44 29.99
C ALA A 198 -12.01 3.13 29.77
N ALA A 199 -11.43 2.25 30.59
CA ALA A 199 -10.03 1.85 30.46
C ALA A 199 -9.73 1.23 29.07
N LEU A 200 -10.63 0.40 28.56
CA LEU A 200 -10.49 -0.18 27.22
C LEU A 200 -10.62 0.87 26.11
N LEU A 201 -11.55 1.83 26.25
CA LEU A 201 -11.73 2.92 25.30
C LEU A 201 -10.50 3.84 25.23
N VAL A 202 -9.85 4.13 26.37
CA VAL A 202 -8.60 4.90 26.40
C VAL A 202 -7.53 4.23 25.55
N GLU A 203 -7.31 2.92 25.74
CA GLU A 203 -6.31 2.15 25.00
C GLU A 203 -6.66 2.05 23.49
N MET A 204 -7.94 1.83 23.18
CA MET A 204 -8.44 1.81 21.81
C MET A 204 -8.24 3.17 21.12
N CYS A 205 -8.61 4.27 21.77
CA CYS A 205 -8.45 5.62 21.24
C CYS A 205 -6.98 5.98 21.05
N SER A 206 -6.11 5.65 22.01
CA SER A 206 -4.66 5.89 21.90
C SER A 206 -4.05 5.15 20.70
N SER A 207 -4.37 3.86 20.57
CA SER A 207 -3.84 3.02 19.49
C SER A 207 -4.40 3.43 18.12
N VAL A 208 -5.69 3.74 18.04
CA VAL A 208 -6.31 4.23 16.82
C VAL A 208 -5.77 5.60 16.43
N CYS A 209 -5.53 6.50 17.38
CA CYS A 209 -4.95 7.81 17.10
C CYS A 209 -3.58 7.69 16.41
N LYS A 210 -2.69 6.84 16.94
CA LYS A 210 -1.38 6.57 16.33
C LYS A 210 -1.52 6.06 14.90
N ALA A 211 -2.38 5.05 14.69
CA ALA A 211 -2.60 4.49 13.36
C ALA A 211 -3.23 5.51 12.40
N LEU A 212 -4.16 6.35 12.88
CA LEU A 212 -4.80 7.37 12.08
C LEU A 212 -3.77 8.40 11.60
N LYS A 213 -2.92 8.92 12.49
CA LYS A 213 -1.86 9.88 12.14
C LYS A 213 -0.97 9.39 11.01
N ASP A 214 -0.58 8.13 11.04
CA ASP A 214 0.25 7.54 9.97
C ASP A 214 -0.52 7.42 8.65
N LYS A 215 -1.82 7.09 8.70
CA LYS A 215 -2.63 6.79 7.51
C LYS A 215 -3.16 8.02 6.81
N VAL A 216 -3.43 9.09 7.53
CA VAL A 216 -3.91 10.36 6.97
C VAL A 216 -2.88 11.48 7.09
N ALA A 217 -1.59 11.15 7.27
CA ALA A 217 -0.51 12.13 7.43
C ALA A 217 -0.54 13.23 6.35
N ASP A 218 -0.84 12.86 5.11
CA ASP A 218 -0.95 13.79 3.98
C ASP A 218 -2.06 14.85 4.14
N HIS A 219 -3.07 14.58 4.97
CA HIS A 219 -4.22 15.45 5.24
C HIS A 219 -4.13 16.20 6.58
N LEU A 220 -3.18 15.84 7.46
CA LEU A 220 -2.97 16.48 8.76
C LEU A 220 -2.02 17.67 8.63
N GLU A 221 -1.84 18.43 9.71
CA GLU A 221 -0.85 19.52 9.78
C GLU A 221 0.54 19.03 9.30
N ASP A 222 1.19 19.82 8.43
CA ASP A 222 2.42 19.49 7.68
C ASP A 222 2.28 18.46 6.54
N GLY A 223 1.08 17.95 6.30
CA GLY A 223 0.75 17.07 5.18
C GLY A 223 0.73 17.78 3.83
N GLN A 224 0.93 17.05 2.73
CA GLN A 224 0.97 17.60 1.37
C GLN A 224 -0.35 18.27 0.92
N PHE A 225 -1.48 17.87 1.52
CA PHE A 225 -2.79 18.45 1.27
C PHE A 225 -3.23 19.40 2.38
N SER A 226 -2.34 19.70 3.34
CA SER A 226 -2.60 20.63 4.42
C SER A 226 -2.34 22.06 3.94
N GLY A 227 -3.41 22.83 3.76
CA GLY A 227 -3.31 24.18 3.21
C GLY A 227 -4.61 24.68 2.58
N ASN A 228 -4.60 25.94 2.14
CA ASN A 228 -5.75 26.55 1.49
C ASN A 228 -5.73 26.24 -0.02
N HIS A 229 -6.44 25.17 -0.40
CA HIS A 229 -6.54 24.68 -1.78
C HIS A 229 -7.75 25.27 -2.53
N GLU A 230 -8.06 26.55 -2.34
CA GLU A 230 -9.23 27.19 -2.97
C GLU A 230 -9.19 27.13 -4.51
N THR A 231 -8.01 27.33 -5.10
CA THR A 231 -7.81 27.20 -6.55
C THR A 231 -8.00 25.77 -7.05
N ASP A 232 -7.69 24.78 -6.21
CA ASP A 232 -7.75 23.37 -6.59
C ASP A 232 -9.15 22.77 -6.34
N ARG A 233 -9.99 23.40 -5.52
CA ARG A 233 -11.36 22.91 -5.26
C ARG A 233 -12.19 22.76 -6.53
N GLU A 234 -12.06 23.66 -7.49
CA GLU A 234 -12.80 23.55 -8.75
C GLU A 234 -12.32 22.35 -9.57
N GLN A 235 -10.99 22.18 -9.68
CA GLN A 235 -10.38 21.06 -10.40
C GLN A 235 -10.72 19.70 -9.77
N PHE A 236 -10.88 19.66 -8.45
CA PHE A 236 -11.16 18.45 -7.68
C PHE A 236 -12.65 18.27 -7.33
N SER A 237 -13.53 19.10 -7.89
CA SER A 237 -14.97 19.08 -7.60
C SER A 237 -15.68 17.74 -7.89
N SER A 238 -15.16 16.97 -8.84
CA SER A 238 -15.69 15.64 -9.22
C SER A 238 -15.19 14.49 -8.34
N VAL A 239 -14.30 14.79 -7.39
CA VAL A 239 -13.58 13.80 -6.60
C VAL A 239 -14.36 13.50 -5.32
N LEU A 240 -14.72 12.23 -5.16
CA LEU A 240 -15.35 11.77 -3.93
C LEU A 240 -14.27 11.51 -2.86
N PRO A 241 -14.54 11.82 -1.58
CA PRO A 241 -13.63 11.53 -0.47
C PRO A 241 -13.54 10.04 -0.13
N HIS A 242 -14.24 9.18 -0.87
CA HIS A 242 -14.20 7.72 -0.72
C HIS A 242 -14.12 7.02 -2.08
N ASN A 243 -13.69 5.77 -2.08
CA ASN A 243 -13.49 4.94 -3.27
C ASN A 243 -14.59 3.88 -3.49
N LYS A 244 -15.73 3.95 -2.78
CA LYS A 244 -16.82 2.93 -2.86
C LYS A 244 -17.31 2.66 -4.29
N LEU A 245 -17.34 3.70 -5.13
CA LEU A 245 -17.80 3.60 -6.51
C LEU A 245 -16.84 2.73 -7.34
N PRO A 246 -15.53 3.07 -7.44
CA PRO A 246 -14.53 2.17 -8.03
C PRO A 246 -14.58 0.75 -7.48
N GLU A 247 -14.59 0.55 -6.16
CA GLU A 247 -14.63 -0.79 -5.56
C GLU A 247 -15.84 -1.60 -6.00
N ARG A 248 -17.01 -0.97 -6.07
CA ARG A 248 -18.24 -1.63 -6.55
C ARG A 248 -18.14 -2.00 -8.02
N VAL A 249 -17.62 -1.10 -8.86
CA VAL A 249 -17.40 -1.35 -10.28
C VAL A 249 -16.47 -2.54 -10.48
N PHE A 250 -15.35 -2.59 -9.76
CA PHE A 250 -14.40 -3.70 -9.85
C PHE A 250 -14.96 -5.01 -9.28
N GLY A 251 -15.69 -4.96 -8.16
CA GLY A 251 -16.36 -6.14 -7.62
C GLY A 251 -17.37 -6.73 -8.60
N GLN A 252 -18.13 -5.88 -9.30
CA GLN A 252 -19.04 -6.32 -10.37
C GLN A 252 -18.27 -6.88 -11.57
N LEU A 253 -17.18 -6.23 -11.98
CA LEU A 253 -16.35 -6.71 -13.09
C LEU A 253 -15.72 -8.08 -12.79
N ASP A 254 -15.13 -8.26 -11.62
CA ASP A 254 -14.55 -9.54 -11.18
C ASP A 254 -15.63 -10.64 -11.18
N TRP A 255 -16.80 -10.35 -10.62
CA TRP A 255 -17.93 -11.27 -10.67
C TRP A 255 -18.33 -11.62 -12.13
N LEU A 256 -18.45 -10.63 -13.02
CA LEU A 256 -18.78 -10.85 -14.43
C LEU A 256 -17.73 -11.68 -15.16
N LEU A 257 -16.43 -11.42 -14.91
CA LEU A 257 -15.34 -12.18 -15.54
C LEU A 257 -15.36 -13.65 -15.12
N ARG A 258 -15.73 -13.95 -13.87
CA ARG A 258 -15.85 -15.33 -13.37
C ARG A 258 -17.09 -16.06 -13.89
N HIS A 259 -18.23 -15.37 -13.95
CA HIS A 259 -19.52 -15.99 -14.29
C HIS A 259 -19.83 -15.94 -15.79
N ARG A 260 -19.20 -15.03 -16.52
CA ARG A 260 -19.36 -14.84 -17.97
C ARG A 260 -17.99 -14.72 -18.64
N PRO A 261 -17.13 -15.75 -18.57
CA PRO A 261 -15.77 -15.70 -19.11
C PRO A 261 -15.73 -15.49 -20.62
N ASN A 262 -16.78 -15.90 -21.33
CA ASN A 262 -16.91 -15.75 -22.78
C ASN A 262 -17.59 -14.43 -23.20
N ALA A 263 -18.04 -13.60 -22.25
CA ALA A 263 -18.61 -12.30 -22.57
C ALA A 263 -17.51 -11.33 -23.02
N SER A 264 -17.82 -10.50 -24.02
CA SER A 264 -16.89 -9.47 -24.46
C SER A 264 -16.73 -8.38 -23.39
N LYS A 265 -15.58 -7.70 -23.40
CA LYS A 265 -15.31 -6.57 -22.49
C LYS A 265 -16.39 -5.48 -22.61
N ILE A 266 -16.78 -5.12 -23.83
CA ILE A 266 -17.87 -4.17 -24.10
C ILE A 266 -19.19 -4.62 -23.45
N ALA A 267 -19.53 -5.91 -23.54
CA ALA A 267 -20.77 -6.41 -22.95
C ALA A 267 -20.76 -6.31 -21.42
N ASN A 268 -19.62 -6.62 -20.80
CA ASN A 268 -19.44 -6.50 -19.35
C ASN A 268 -19.46 -5.03 -18.90
N GLU A 269 -18.76 -4.14 -19.62
CA GLU A 269 -18.78 -2.69 -19.37
C GLU A 269 -20.18 -2.11 -19.49
N ALA A 270 -20.90 -2.45 -20.58
CA ALA A 270 -22.28 -2.02 -20.78
C ALA A 270 -23.19 -2.50 -19.64
N HIS A 271 -23.00 -3.73 -19.14
CA HIS A 271 -23.76 -4.25 -18.01
C HIS A 271 -23.49 -3.47 -16.73
N ILE A 272 -22.22 -3.17 -16.43
CA ILE A 272 -21.84 -2.37 -15.27
C ILE A 272 -22.44 -0.97 -15.38
N MET A 273 -22.27 -0.29 -16.52
CA MET A 273 -22.83 1.05 -16.74
C MET A 273 -24.35 1.06 -16.60
N TYR A 274 -25.03 0.07 -17.17
CA TYR A 274 -26.49 -0.06 -17.09
C TYR A 274 -26.97 -0.17 -15.63
N ASN A 275 -26.29 -0.97 -14.82
CA ASN A 275 -26.61 -1.13 -13.40
C ASN A 275 -26.27 0.12 -12.59
N MET A 276 -25.07 0.67 -12.77
CA MET A 276 -24.55 1.78 -11.98
C MET A 276 -25.29 3.09 -12.23
N ASN A 277 -25.70 3.33 -13.47
CA ASN A 277 -26.48 4.50 -13.85
C ASN A 277 -27.99 4.33 -13.57
N ARG A 278 -28.41 3.16 -13.06
CA ARG A 278 -29.83 2.80 -12.89
C ARG A 278 -30.62 3.00 -14.19
N THR A 279 -30.03 2.62 -15.32
CA THR A 279 -30.58 2.88 -16.65
C THR A 279 -31.97 2.26 -16.82
N ALA A 280 -32.25 1.12 -16.18
CA ALA A 280 -33.59 0.52 -16.16
C ALA A 280 -34.64 1.49 -15.59
N ASN A 281 -34.39 2.04 -14.40
CA ASN A 281 -35.31 2.98 -13.75
C ASN A 281 -35.45 4.27 -14.56
N TRP A 282 -34.37 4.75 -15.17
CA TRP A 282 -34.38 5.94 -16.02
C TRP A 282 -35.17 5.72 -17.32
N LEU A 283 -35.10 4.53 -17.92
CA LEU A 283 -35.89 4.17 -19.10
C LEU A 283 -37.38 4.03 -18.77
N GLN A 284 -37.72 3.46 -17.60
CA GLN A 284 -39.11 3.34 -17.14
C GLN A 284 -39.82 4.68 -16.91
N GLN A 285 -39.06 5.77 -16.75
CA GLN A 285 -39.58 7.12 -16.58
C GLN A 285 -39.81 7.85 -17.92
N LYS A 286 -39.59 7.18 -19.05
CA LYS A 286 -39.74 7.77 -20.39
C LYS A 286 -40.92 7.16 -21.12
N ASP A 287 -41.42 7.92 -22.09
CA ASP A 287 -42.44 7.46 -23.02
C ASP A 287 -41.89 6.36 -23.94
N ASP A 288 -42.77 5.43 -24.33
CA ASP A 288 -42.41 4.25 -25.13
C ASP A 288 -41.74 4.64 -26.46
N GLU A 289 -42.24 5.69 -27.12
CA GLU A 289 -41.67 6.21 -28.37
C GLU A 289 -40.21 6.67 -28.18
N LYS A 290 -39.92 7.32 -27.04
CA LYS A 290 -38.57 7.78 -26.72
C LYS A 290 -37.65 6.62 -26.36
N VAL A 291 -38.16 5.60 -25.68
CA VAL A 291 -37.41 4.37 -25.38
C VAL A 291 -37.02 3.65 -26.67
N GLU A 292 -37.95 3.51 -27.62
CA GLU A 292 -37.70 2.85 -28.89
C GLU A 292 -36.67 3.63 -29.73
N GLU A 293 -36.76 4.96 -29.77
CA GLU A 293 -35.77 5.83 -30.41
C GLU A 293 -34.36 5.58 -29.85
N LEU A 294 -34.22 5.57 -28.52
CA LEU A 294 -32.94 5.37 -27.83
C LEU A 294 -32.35 3.97 -28.12
N ILE A 295 -33.17 2.91 -28.07
CA ILE A 295 -32.73 1.54 -28.37
C ILE A 295 -32.30 1.42 -29.83
N SER A 296 -33.06 2.03 -30.75
CA SER A 296 -32.74 2.05 -32.18
C SER A 296 -31.41 2.76 -32.44
N TRP A 297 -31.18 3.90 -31.77
CA TRP A 297 -29.92 4.63 -31.83
C TRP A 297 -28.75 3.80 -31.30
N SER A 298 -28.90 3.13 -30.15
CA SER A 298 -27.85 2.25 -29.61
C SER A 298 -27.51 1.09 -30.56
N LYS A 299 -28.50 0.47 -31.19
CA LYS A 299 -28.30 -0.60 -32.18
C LYS A 299 -27.52 -0.12 -33.40
N LYS A 300 -27.84 1.07 -33.91
CA LYS A 300 -27.15 1.68 -35.07
C LYS A 300 -25.67 1.95 -34.76
N ASN A 301 -25.37 2.42 -33.55
CA ASN A 301 -24.00 2.78 -33.15
C ASN A 301 -23.14 1.59 -32.71
N LEU A 302 -23.73 0.42 -32.42
CA LEU A 302 -23.00 -0.76 -31.95
C LEU A 302 -21.89 -1.20 -32.92
N LYS A 303 -22.11 -1.09 -34.24
CA LYS A 303 -21.12 -1.46 -35.24
C LYS A 303 -19.87 -0.58 -35.15
N SER A 304 -20.07 0.74 -35.10
CA SER A 304 -18.98 1.70 -34.95
C SER A 304 -18.21 1.47 -33.65
N MET A 305 -18.91 1.26 -32.53
CA MET A 305 -18.25 0.96 -31.24
C MET A 305 -17.38 -0.30 -31.29
N LYS A 306 -17.84 -1.37 -31.94
CA LYS A 306 -17.05 -2.62 -32.10
C LYS A 306 -15.81 -2.41 -32.97
N GLU A 307 -15.92 -1.60 -34.03
CA GLU A 307 -14.79 -1.26 -34.89
C GLU A 307 -13.74 -0.44 -34.13
N THR A 308 -14.17 0.57 -33.37
CA THR A 308 -13.28 1.37 -32.51
C THR A 308 -12.56 0.49 -31.47
N GLU A 309 -13.27 -0.44 -30.83
CA GLU A 309 -12.64 -1.35 -29.86
C GLU A 309 -11.64 -2.31 -30.51
N LYS A 310 -11.95 -2.83 -31.71
CA LYS A 310 -11.01 -3.67 -32.46
C LYS A 310 -9.70 -2.93 -32.74
N LEU A 311 -9.79 -1.66 -33.15
CA LEU A 311 -8.62 -0.81 -33.39
C LEU A 311 -7.83 -0.58 -32.10
N ARG A 312 -8.50 -0.29 -30.98
CA ARG A 312 -7.86 -0.13 -29.68
C ARG A 312 -7.13 -1.38 -29.21
N ILE A 313 -7.72 -2.57 -29.40
CA ILE A 313 -7.08 -3.85 -29.05
C ILE A 313 -5.82 -4.06 -29.90
N GLN A 314 -5.89 -3.80 -31.20
CA GLN A 314 -4.72 -3.91 -32.08
C GLN A 314 -3.59 -2.95 -31.68
N GLU A 315 -3.94 -1.72 -31.29
CA GLU A 315 -2.98 -0.74 -30.78
C GLU A 315 -2.38 -1.16 -29.44
N LEU A 316 -3.18 -1.73 -28.54
CA LEU A 316 -2.70 -2.23 -27.26
C LEU A 316 -1.72 -3.40 -27.46
N ASP A 317 -2.06 -4.35 -28.34
CA ASP A 317 -1.21 -5.49 -28.65
C ASP A 317 0.13 -5.07 -29.28
N SER A 318 0.11 -4.05 -30.16
CA SER A 318 1.35 -3.52 -30.75
C SER A 318 2.21 -2.83 -29.69
N LYS A 319 1.62 -2.05 -28.78
CA LYS A 319 2.31 -1.44 -27.63
C LYS A 319 2.91 -2.49 -26.70
N LEU A 320 2.17 -3.54 -26.36
CA LEU A 320 2.66 -4.62 -25.49
C LEU A 320 3.83 -5.38 -26.13
N ARG A 321 3.77 -5.64 -27.45
CA ARG A 321 4.89 -6.24 -28.19
C ARG A 321 6.11 -5.33 -28.16
N GLN A 322 5.94 -4.03 -28.39
CA GLN A 322 7.04 -3.08 -28.35
C GLN A 322 7.72 -3.04 -26.97
N ILE A 323 6.93 -2.99 -25.89
CA ILE A 323 7.46 -3.05 -24.52
C ILE A 323 8.29 -4.32 -24.28
N SER A 324 7.83 -5.46 -24.78
CA SER A 324 8.57 -6.72 -24.66
C SER A 324 9.91 -6.67 -25.42
N ILE A 325 9.90 -6.15 -26.65
CA ILE A 325 11.09 -5.98 -27.49
C ILE A 325 12.09 -5.03 -26.82
N ASP A 326 11.61 -3.90 -26.30
CA ASP A 326 12.45 -2.90 -25.63
C ASP A 326 13.10 -3.47 -24.36
N LYS A 327 12.35 -4.28 -23.60
CA LYS A 327 12.88 -4.98 -22.41
C LYS A 327 13.96 -5.98 -22.79
N GLU A 328 13.75 -6.75 -23.86
CA GLU A 328 14.75 -7.69 -24.37
C GLU A 328 16.00 -6.97 -24.87
N ASN A 329 15.84 -5.91 -25.67
CA ASN A 329 16.93 -5.09 -26.18
C ASN A 329 17.72 -4.42 -25.05
N ARG A 330 17.04 -3.91 -24.02
CA ARG A 330 17.70 -3.34 -22.83
C ARG A 330 18.53 -4.40 -22.11
N THR A 331 18.01 -5.61 -21.99
CA THR A 331 18.73 -6.74 -21.35
C THR A 331 19.97 -7.13 -22.16
N LYS A 332 19.84 -7.26 -23.49
CA LYS A 332 20.95 -7.53 -24.40
C LYS A 332 22.01 -6.42 -24.36
N ALA A 333 21.59 -5.15 -24.38
CA ALA A 333 22.48 -4.00 -24.30
C ALA A 333 23.25 -3.94 -22.97
N LEU A 334 22.58 -4.24 -21.85
CA LEU A 334 23.24 -4.33 -20.53
C LEU A 334 24.25 -5.48 -20.48
N ALA A 335 23.91 -6.65 -21.05
CA ALA A 335 24.82 -7.78 -21.14
C ALA A 335 26.05 -7.46 -22.03
N ALA A 336 25.83 -6.82 -23.19
CA ALA A 336 26.90 -6.39 -24.09
C ALA A 336 27.84 -5.37 -23.41
N LYS A 337 27.29 -4.34 -22.76
CA LYS A 337 28.09 -3.36 -21.99
C LYS A 337 28.86 -4.01 -20.84
N SER A 338 28.25 -5.00 -20.17
CA SER A 338 28.92 -5.76 -19.11
C SER A 338 30.10 -6.56 -19.68
N LYS A 339 29.91 -7.25 -20.81
CA LYS A 339 30.96 -7.98 -21.52
C LYS A 339 32.10 -7.06 -21.95
N GLU A 340 31.80 -5.96 -22.63
CA GLU A 340 32.78 -4.96 -23.07
C GLU A 340 33.59 -4.41 -21.88
N ARG A 341 32.91 -4.12 -20.76
CA ARG A 341 33.57 -3.65 -19.54
C ARG A 341 34.50 -4.71 -18.94
N LYS A 342 34.09 -5.98 -18.91
CA LYS A 342 34.94 -7.09 -18.43
C LYS A 342 36.17 -7.27 -19.32
N GLU A 343 36.00 -7.20 -20.64
CA GLU A 343 37.10 -7.29 -21.61
C GLU A 343 38.10 -6.13 -21.47
N SER A 344 37.60 -4.90 -21.40
CA SER A 344 38.43 -3.70 -21.19
C SER A 344 39.25 -3.78 -19.90
N LEU A 345 38.60 -4.13 -18.78
CA LEU A 345 39.29 -4.30 -17.49
C LEU A 345 40.34 -5.42 -17.53
N THR A 346 40.06 -6.51 -18.26
CA THR A 346 41.01 -7.61 -18.44
C THR A 346 42.25 -7.15 -19.22
N GLN A 347 42.07 -6.40 -20.30
CA GLN A 347 43.18 -5.84 -21.08
C GLN A 347 44.01 -4.85 -20.26
N GLU A 348 43.38 -3.99 -19.45
CA GLU A 348 44.10 -3.07 -18.57
C GLU A 348 44.91 -3.80 -17.50
N ILE A 349 44.36 -4.88 -16.92
CA ILE A 349 45.07 -5.71 -15.94
C ILE A 349 46.23 -6.46 -16.56
N VAL A 350 46.09 -6.98 -17.79
CA VAL A 350 47.21 -7.59 -18.52
C VAL A 350 48.36 -6.60 -18.68
N LYS A 351 48.08 -5.33 -18.99
CA LYS A 351 49.09 -4.27 -19.12
C LYS A 351 49.73 -3.87 -17.78
N LEU A 352 48.93 -3.71 -16.72
CA LEU A 352 49.40 -3.26 -15.40
C LEU A 352 50.05 -4.38 -14.56
N GLY A 353 49.67 -5.63 -14.85
CA GLY A 353 49.87 -6.79 -14.00
C GLY A 353 48.86 -6.83 -12.85
N PHE A 354 48.39 -8.03 -12.50
CA PHE A 354 47.49 -8.24 -11.37
C PHE A 354 48.22 -8.12 -10.03
N TRP A 355 47.63 -7.43 -9.05
CA TRP A 355 48.25 -7.24 -7.73
C TRP A 355 47.55 -8.13 -6.70
N ASP A 356 48.22 -9.21 -6.36
CA ASP A 356 47.74 -10.30 -5.51
C ASP A 356 48.34 -10.27 -4.09
N LYS A 357 49.53 -9.69 -3.91
CA LYS A 357 50.23 -9.63 -2.61
C LYS A 357 50.44 -8.21 -2.12
N LYS A 358 50.38 -8.01 -0.79
CA LYS A 358 50.60 -6.70 -0.14
C LYS A 358 51.95 -6.05 -0.53
N GLY A 359 53.01 -6.86 -0.65
CA GLY A 359 54.33 -6.41 -1.08
C GLY A 359 54.36 -5.90 -2.53
N VAL A 360 53.62 -6.56 -3.42
CA VAL A 360 53.53 -6.22 -4.85
C VAL A 360 52.79 -4.89 -5.05
N VAL A 361 51.70 -4.66 -4.30
CA VAL A 361 50.95 -3.38 -4.31
C VAL A 361 51.88 -2.21 -3.96
N ASN A 362 52.66 -2.33 -2.89
CA ASN A 362 53.58 -1.28 -2.45
C ASN A 362 54.73 -1.04 -3.45
N ALA A 363 55.30 -2.12 -4.02
CA ALA A 363 56.38 -2.03 -4.99
C ALA A 363 55.93 -1.40 -6.32
N LYS A 364 54.77 -1.80 -6.86
CA LYS A 364 54.20 -1.27 -8.11
C LYS A 364 53.74 0.18 -7.96
N LEU A 365 53.18 0.56 -6.81
CA LEU A 365 52.81 1.96 -6.53
C LEU A 365 54.02 2.89 -6.44
N LYS A 366 55.18 2.41 -5.98
CA LYS A 366 56.45 3.19 -5.97
C LYS A 366 56.98 3.44 -7.38
N LYS A 367 56.75 2.53 -8.33
CA LYS A 367 57.19 2.65 -9.74
C LYS A 367 56.37 3.67 -10.55
N LEU A 368 55.15 4.01 -10.11
CA LEU A 368 54.29 4.98 -10.80
C LEU A 368 54.66 6.41 -10.40
N LYS A 369 54.96 7.25 -11.40
CA LYS A 369 55.48 8.62 -11.19
C LYS A 369 54.39 9.64 -10.83
N THR A 370 53.17 9.50 -11.34
CA THR A 370 52.09 10.48 -11.15
C THR A 370 50.99 9.98 -10.20
N GLN A 371 50.38 10.91 -9.45
CA GLN A 371 49.27 10.60 -8.54
C GLN A 371 48.03 10.11 -9.31
N THR A 372 47.79 10.65 -10.50
CA THR A 372 46.71 10.22 -11.39
C THR A 372 46.90 8.77 -11.85
N ALA A 373 48.13 8.36 -12.22
CA ALA A 373 48.41 6.99 -12.61
C ALA A 373 48.25 5.99 -11.45
N LYS A 374 48.72 6.35 -10.24
CA LYS A 374 48.54 5.54 -9.03
C LYS A 374 47.06 5.32 -8.74
N ARG A 375 46.26 6.37 -8.88
CA ARG A 375 44.82 6.33 -8.63
C ARG A 375 44.08 5.47 -9.65
N ASN A 376 44.39 5.62 -10.93
CA ASN A 376 43.76 4.84 -11.99
C ASN A 376 44.14 3.36 -11.87
N ALA A 377 45.41 3.04 -11.60
CA ALA A 377 45.84 1.66 -11.36
C ALA A 377 45.09 1.01 -10.19
N LEU A 378 44.93 1.71 -9.06
CA LEU A 378 44.17 1.20 -7.91
C LEU A 378 42.68 0.99 -8.25
N LYS A 379 42.07 1.92 -8.98
CA LYS A 379 40.68 1.78 -9.45
C LYS A 379 40.51 0.57 -10.38
N THR A 380 41.42 0.38 -11.34
CA THR A 380 41.40 -0.77 -12.25
C THR A 380 41.51 -2.08 -11.47
N GLN A 381 42.40 -2.18 -10.48
CA GLN A 381 42.53 -3.38 -9.63
C GLN A 381 41.25 -3.68 -8.81
N ILE A 382 40.64 -2.66 -8.20
CA ILE A 382 39.40 -2.81 -7.42
C ILE A 382 38.22 -3.18 -8.34
N ASN A 383 38.09 -2.49 -9.48
CA ASN A 383 37.02 -2.75 -10.45
C ASN A 383 37.17 -4.13 -11.09
N PHE A 384 38.38 -4.58 -11.39
CA PHE A 384 38.61 -5.93 -11.91
C PHE A 384 38.17 -7.01 -10.90
N ARG A 385 38.49 -6.82 -9.62
CA ARG A 385 38.03 -7.72 -8.54
C ARG A 385 36.51 -7.75 -8.39
N ASN A 386 35.85 -6.61 -8.56
CA ASN A 386 34.40 -6.49 -8.46
C ASN A 386 33.69 -7.09 -9.69
N TYR A 387 34.07 -6.66 -10.90
CA TYR A 387 33.30 -6.94 -12.12
C TYR A 387 33.79 -8.16 -12.90
N VAL A 388 35.06 -8.54 -12.81
CA VAL A 388 35.61 -9.69 -13.55
C VAL A 388 35.76 -10.91 -12.65
N LEU A 389 36.36 -10.75 -11.46
CA LEU A 389 36.54 -11.85 -10.50
C LEU A 389 35.31 -12.09 -9.62
N GLU A 390 34.32 -11.18 -9.65
CA GLU A 390 33.07 -11.27 -8.88
C GLU A 390 33.33 -11.59 -7.40
N GLN A 391 34.35 -10.95 -6.83
CA GLN A 391 34.81 -11.23 -5.47
C GLN A 391 33.71 -10.88 -4.46
N LYS A 392 33.33 -11.83 -3.60
CA LYS A 392 32.35 -11.61 -2.54
C LYS A 392 32.96 -10.81 -1.39
N ALA A 393 32.62 -9.52 -1.30
CA ALA A 393 32.93 -8.64 -0.17
C ALA A 393 31.87 -7.53 -0.04
N ASP A 394 31.89 -6.80 1.08
CA ASP A 394 31.01 -5.65 1.29
C ASP A 394 31.24 -4.57 0.22
N ILE A 395 30.13 -4.05 -0.34
CA ILE A 395 30.08 -3.03 -1.40
C ILE A 395 30.96 -1.82 -1.06
N LYS A 396 31.12 -1.47 0.22
CA LYS A 396 31.96 -0.33 0.65
C LYS A 396 33.42 -0.44 0.19
N TYR A 397 33.96 -1.65 0.03
CA TYR A 397 35.34 -1.86 -0.40
C TYR A 397 35.53 -1.72 -1.92
N PHE A 398 34.45 -1.87 -2.70
CA PHE A 398 34.46 -1.69 -4.15
C PHE A 398 34.14 -0.25 -4.61
N ARG A 399 33.77 0.64 -3.68
CA ARG A 399 33.45 2.03 -3.99
C ARG A 399 34.70 2.83 -4.36
N VAL A 400 34.68 3.41 -5.57
CA VAL A 400 35.73 4.31 -6.08
C VAL A 400 35.36 5.80 -5.98
N THR A 401 34.15 6.10 -5.50
CA THR A 401 33.56 7.44 -5.28
C THR A 401 32.84 7.49 -3.92
N LYS A 402 32.88 8.65 -3.24
CA LYS A 402 32.10 8.92 -2.02
C LYS A 402 30.70 9.45 -2.35
N TYR A 403 29.84 9.54 -1.33
CA TYR A 403 28.58 10.30 -1.38
C TYR A 403 28.87 11.75 -1.85
N GLN A 404 27.99 12.35 -2.66
CA GLN A 404 28.18 13.68 -3.31
C GLN A 404 29.33 13.79 -4.33
N ARG A 405 29.62 12.73 -5.11
CA ARG A 405 30.62 12.71 -6.21
C ARG A 405 32.06 13.04 -5.80
N GLN A 406 32.36 13.12 -4.50
CA GLN A 406 33.72 13.36 -4.02
C GLN A 406 34.63 12.17 -4.31
N THR A 407 35.84 12.49 -4.74
CA THR A 407 36.86 11.53 -5.13
C THR A 407 37.50 10.83 -3.94
N VAL A 408 37.44 9.49 -3.88
CA VAL A 408 38.14 8.70 -2.85
C VAL A 408 39.66 8.92 -2.96
N THR A 409 40.31 9.18 -1.83
CA THR A 409 41.75 9.43 -1.74
C THR A 409 42.55 8.18 -2.08
N ILE A 410 43.80 8.36 -2.53
CA ILE A 410 44.68 7.25 -2.93
C ILE A 410 44.96 6.30 -1.75
N ASN A 411 45.11 6.85 -0.54
CA ASN A 411 45.31 6.05 0.67
C ASN A 411 44.09 5.18 0.98
N GLN A 412 42.88 5.71 0.82
CA GLN A 412 41.65 4.93 1.04
C GLN A 412 41.48 3.84 -0.02
N LEU A 413 41.77 4.12 -1.30
CA LEU A 413 41.74 3.10 -2.35
C LEU A 413 42.79 2.00 -2.11
N LYS A 414 43.98 2.37 -1.63
CA LYS A 414 45.03 1.42 -1.25
C LYS A 414 44.57 0.54 -0.09
N THR A 415 43.99 1.12 0.96
CA THR A 415 43.44 0.37 2.10
C THR A 415 42.35 -0.58 1.64
N ASN A 416 41.39 -0.12 0.84
CA ASN A 416 40.32 -0.96 0.29
C ASN A 416 40.87 -2.15 -0.52
N LEU A 417 41.85 -1.92 -1.39
CA LEU A 417 42.47 -3.00 -2.17
C LEU A 417 43.23 -4.00 -1.28
N LEU A 418 43.97 -3.53 -0.28
CA LEU A 418 44.69 -4.40 0.66
C LEU A 418 43.73 -5.26 1.50
N THR A 419 42.59 -4.70 1.90
CA THR A 419 41.54 -5.43 2.61
C THR A 419 40.91 -6.51 1.72
N LEU A 420 40.62 -6.19 0.45
CA LEU A 420 40.12 -7.17 -0.53
C LEU A 420 41.14 -8.30 -0.77
N ILE A 421 42.42 -7.98 -0.82
CA ILE A 421 43.49 -8.97 -0.95
C ILE A 421 43.55 -9.88 0.29
N SER A 422 43.53 -9.31 1.50
CA SER A 422 43.57 -10.11 2.74
C SER A 422 42.35 -11.02 2.92
N MET A 423 41.17 -10.59 2.46
CA MET A 423 39.97 -11.44 2.45
C MET A 423 40.09 -12.62 1.47
N THR A 424 40.89 -12.47 0.41
CA THR A 424 41.12 -13.55 -0.56
C THR A 424 42.12 -14.58 -0.03
N THR A 425 43.18 -14.15 0.65
CA THR A 425 44.18 -15.06 1.25
C THR A 425 43.58 -15.92 2.37
N ASN A 426 42.73 -15.34 3.23
CA ASN A 426 42.09 -16.08 4.34
C ASN A 426 41.07 -17.13 3.83
N ASN A 427 40.45 -16.90 2.67
CA ASN A 427 39.56 -17.87 2.01
C ASN A 427 40.32 -18.98 1.26
N CYS A 428 41.61 -18.80 0.98
CA CYS A 428 42.47 -19.80 0.34
C CYS A 428 43.05 -20.74 1.40
N GLU A 429 43.55 -20.21 2.51
CA GLU A 429 44.08 -20.97 3.66
C GLU A 429 43.00 -21.86 4.32
N SER A 430 41.74 -21.41 4.34
CA SER A 430 40.61 -22.21 4.85
C SER A 430 40.10 -23.30 3.89
N ARG A 431 40.52 -23.27 2.61
CA ARG A 431 40.21 -24.34 1.63
C ARG A 431 41.28 -25.42 1.61
N GLU A 432 42.56 -25.06 1.77
CA GLU A 432 43.66 -26.03 1.86
C GLU A 432 43.54 -26.92 3.12
N ASN A 433 43.09 -26.36 4.25
CA ASN A 433 42.82 -27.14 5.47
C ASN A 433 41.58 -28.05 5.40
N ARG A 434 40.77 -28.01 4.33
CA ARG A 434 39.64 -28.94 4.11
C ARG A 434 39.93 -30.02 3.07
N SER A 435 41.09 -29.97 2.43
CA SER A 435 41.54 -31.00 1.49
C SER A 435 42.54 -31.99 2.11
N GLU A 436 42.89 -31.79 3.38
CA GLU A 436 43.72 -32.72 4.18
C GLU A 436 42.94 -33.41 5.32
N GLU A 437 41.61 -33.26 5.36
CA GLU A 437 40.67 -34.15 6.07
C GLU A 437 39.87 -34.94 5.02
#